data_AF-A0A2T4VW04-F1
#
_entry.id   AF-A0A2T4VW04-F1
#
_cell.length_a   1.000
_cell.length_b   1.000
_cell.length_c   1.000
_cell.angle_alpha   90.00
_cell.angle_beta   90.00
_cell.angle_gamma   90.00
#
_symmetry.space_group_name_H-M   'P 1'
#
loop_
_entity.id
_entity.type
_entity.pdbx_description
1 polymer ?
#
loop_
_entity_poly.entity_id
_entity_poly.type
_entity_poly.pdbx_seq_one_letter_code
_entity_poly.pdbx_strand_id
1 'polypeptide(L)'
;MLLLGGRDPISFRLRVAQSHARHDLTPSHWSHVVLLEKNGPALSAVDAWEISLTPAHGFGYPPETNGIQRADLRAYEDGERFPNVAVVHVPLELHKVRLARERFMRQRAVVDGVGLITEWLPYVWGTGRNVNPLLEGHGLPCAAMVEVILGAAGFELTPSVGSRSSSPEAIWQSARWWHDYHSTDAHPPLTGRYHTSHNLCTAS
;
A
#
# COMPACT_ATOMS: atom_id res chain seq x y z
N MET A 1 8.88 -2.35 2.84
CA MET A 1 7.46 -1.94 2.87
C MET A 1 6.84 -2.40 4.17
N LEU A 2 5.85 -1.65 4.65
CA LEU A 2 5.04 -1.97 5.83
C LEU A 2 3.58 -2.03 5.40
N LEU A 3 2.92 -3.18 5.56
CA LEU A 3 1.48 -3.33 5.36
C LEU A 3 0.79 -3.25 6.71
N LEU A 4 -0.35 -2.58 6.73
CA LEU A 4 -1.14 -2.33 7.93
C LEU A 4 -2.60 -2.71 7.65
N GLY A 5 -3.25 -3.31 8.64
CA GLY A 5 -4.69 -3.56 8.61
C GLY A 5 -5.36 -2.95 9.83
N GLY A 6 -6.00 -1.80 9.61
CA GLY A 6 -6.73 -1.10 10.66
C GLY A 6 -8.12 -1.67 10.93
N ARG A 7 -8.71 -1.22 12.05
CA ARG A 7 -10.09 -1.51 12.47
C ARG A 7 -11.01 -0.29 12.45
N ASP A 8 -10.47 0.90 12.20
CA ASP A 8 -11.29 2.11 12.06
C ASP A 8 -12.23 2.01 10.83
N PRO A 9 -13.30 2.82 10.76
CA PRO A 9 -14.29 2.72 9.68
C PRO A 9 -13.73 2.83 8.26
N ILE A 10 -12.67 3.64 8.06
CA ILE A 10 -12.03 3.79 6.75
C ILE A 10 -11.23 2.53 6.43
N SER A 11 -10.40 2.07 7.36
CA SER A 11 -9.66 0.81 7.20
C SER A 11 -10.60 -0.38 6.96
N PHE A 12 -11.73 -0.45 7.64
CA PHE A 12 -12.76 -1.46 7.41
C PHE A 12 -13.26 -1.44 5.96
N ARG A 13 -13.70 -0.28 5.46
CA ARG A 13 -14.20 -0.13 4.07
C ARG A 13 -13.14 -0.51 3.04
N LEU A 14 -11.89 -0.10 3.25
CA LEU A 14 -10.77 -0.46 2.37
C LEU A 14 -10.51 -1.97 2.35
N ARG A 15 -10.61 -2.65 3.50
CA ARG A 15 -10.43 -4.11 3.57
C ARG A 15 -11.57 -4.85 2.88
N VAL A 16 -12.80 -4.38 3.02
CA VAL A 16 -13.98 -4.93 2.33
C VAL A 16 -13.88 -4.72 0.82
N ALA A 17 -13.45 -3.54 0.37
CA ALA A 17 -13.27 -3.23 -1.06
C ALA A 17 -12.34 -4.23 -1.78
N GLN A 18 -11.36 -4.77 -1.05
CA GLN A 18 -10.37 -5.70 -1.59
C GLN A 18 -10.81 -7.17 -1.54
N SER A 19 -12.03 -7.49 -1.07
CA SER A 19 -12.49 -8.89 -0.95
C SER A 19 -12.48 -9.64 -2.28
N HIS A 20 -12.74 -8.93 -3.38
CA HIS A 20 -12.71 -9.50 -4.74
C HIS A 20 -11.33 -9.94 -5.20
N ALA A 21 -10.25 -9.44 -4.57
CA ALA A 21 -8.89 -9.89 -4.83
C ALA A 21 -8.58 -11.24 -4.15
N ARG A 22 -9.48 -11.76 -3.30
CA ARG A 22 -9.32 -13.03 -2.59
C ARG A 22 -10.25 -14.09 -3.16
N HIS A 23 -9.75 -15.32 -3.20
CA HIS A 23 -10.52 -16.50 -3.62
C HIS A 23 -11.70 -16.82 -2.68
N ASP A 24 -11.60 -16.43 -1.41
CA ASP A 24 -12.60 -16.70 -0.36
C ASP A 24 -13.62 -15.56 -0.19
N LEU A 25 -13.48 -14.46 -0.95
CA LEU A 25 -14.29 -13.23 -0.84
C LEU A 25 -14.35 -12.64 0.57
N THR A 26 -13.45 -13.04 1.47
CA THR A 26 -13.34 -12.41 2.79
C THR A 26 -12.65 -11.06 2.65
N PRO A 27 -12.92 -10.11 3.55
CA PRO A 27 -12.19 -8.84 3.54
C PRO A 27 -10.67 -9.06 3.69
N SER A 28 -9.87 -8.23 3.02
CA SER A 28 -8.42 -8.25 3.14
C SER A 28 -7.95 -8.13 4.60
N HIS A 29 -6.77 -8.67 4.91
CA HIS A 29 -6.12 -8.37 6.19
C HIS A 29 -5.53 -6.95 6.22
N TRP A 30 -5.38 -6.30 5.07
CA TRP A 30 -4.58 -5.09 4.86
C TRP A 30 -5.45 -3.95 4.35
N SER A 31 -5.36 -2.78 4.97
CA SER A 31 -6.01 -1.54 4.52
C SER A 31 -5.02 -0.55 3.92
N HIS A 32 -3.72 -0.67 4.23
CA HIS A 32 -2.75 0.36 3.91
C HIS A 32 -1.35 -0.21 3.69
N VAL A 33 -0.52 0.51 2.93
CA VAL A 33 0.90 0.19 2.75
C VAL A 33 1.76 1.46 2.83
N VAL A 34 2.91 1.33 3.49
CA VAL A 34 3.90 2.40 3.66
C VAL A 34 5.23 1.95 3.04
N LEU A 35 5.83 2.82 2.24
CA LEU A 35 7.17 2.62 1.72
C LEU A 35 8.18 2.98 2.81
N LEU A 36 9.04 2.03 3.20
CA LEU A 36 10.09 2.24 4.19
C LEU A 36 11.46 2.30 3.51
N GLU A 37 12.22 3.33 3.83
CA GLU A 37 13.58 3.58 3.37
C GLU A 37 14.53 3.57 4.58
N LYS A 38 15.36 2.54 4.71
CA LYS A 38 16.30 2.41 5.84
C LYS A 38 17.53 3.30 5.62
N ASN A 39 17.70 4.33 6.44
CA ASN A 39 18.78 5.31 6.38
C ASN A 39 19.87 4.98 7.41
N GLY A 40 20.62 3.91 7.14
CA GLY A 40 21.71 3.47 8.02
C GLY A 40 21.31 2.34 8.98
N PRO A 41 22.15 1.97 9.95
CA PRO A 41 22.02 0.72 10.68
C PRO A 41 20.91 0.76 11.76
N ALA A 42 20.62 1.93 12.32
CA ALA A 42 19.65 2.09 13.40
C ALA A 42 18.20 1.96 12.92
N LEU A 43 17.36 1.29 13.71
CA LEU A 43 15.92 1.16 13.41
C LEU A 43 15.16 2.49 13.49
N SER A 44 15.67 3.47 14.24
CA SER A 44 15.12 4.82 14.33
C SER A 44 15.38 5.67 13.08
N ALA A 45 16.34 5.26 12.24
CA ALA A 45 16.70 5.98 11.03
C ALA A 45 15.99 5.37 9.82
N VAL A 46 14.66 5.44 9.82
CA VAL A 46 13.82 4.97 8.70
C VAL A 46 12.98 6.14 8.22
N ASP A 47 13.10 6.47 6.94
CA ASP A 47 12.14 7.33 6.28
C ASP A 47 10.95 6.50 5.84
N ALA A 48 9.75 7.04 6.05
CA ALA A 48 8.51 6.39 5.70
C ALA A 48 7.70 7.32 4.80
N TRP A 49 7.15 6.75 3.72
CA TRP A 49 6.41 7.49 2.70
C TRP A 49 5.10 6.79 2.38
N GLU A 50 4.03 7.55 2.22
CA GLU A 50 2.70 7.02 1.96
C GLU A 50 1.83 8.00 1.17
N ILE A 51 0.73 7.50 0.62
CA ILE A 51 -0.43 8.31 0.24
C ILE A 51 -1.56 7.89 1.17
N SER A 52 -1.87 8.72 2.17
CA SER A 52 -2.92 8.43 3.17
C SER A 52 -4.26 9.04 2.78
N LEU A 53 -5.35 8.30 3.04
CA LEU A 53 -6.72 8.82 2.97
C LEU A 53 -7.16 9.49 4.29
N THR A 54 -6.31 9.45 5.31
CA THR A 54 -6.52 10.14 6.59
C THR A 54 -5.21 10.78 7.05
N PRO A 55 -4.64 11.72 6.27
CA PRO A 55 -3.38 12.36 6.63
C PRO A 55 -3.51 13.09 7.96
N ALA A 56 -2.53 12.93 8.85
CA ALA A 56 -2.55 13.51 10.20
C ALA A 56 -2.69 15.05 10.21
N HIS A 57 -2.19 15.71 9.17
CA HIS A 57 -2.24 17.17 9.00
C HIS A 57 -3.30 17.63 7.99
N GLY A 58 -4.20 16.73 7.57
CA GLY A 58 -5.14 16.99 6.48
C GLY A 58 -4.49 16.93 5.09
N PHE A 59 -5.29 17.09 4.04
CA PHE A 59 -4.84 16.94 2.65
C PHE A 59 -4.06 18.16 2.12
N GLY A 60 -4.17 19.32 2.79
CA GLY A 60 -3.65 20.59 2.27
C GLY A 60 -4.42 21.10 1.05
N TYR A 61 -3.84 22.08 0.36
CA TYR A 61 -4.22 22.54 -0.99
C TYR A 61 -3.38 21.76 -2.02
N PRO A 62 -3.91 21.36 -3.20
CA PRO A 62 -3.53 20.13 -3.90
C PRO A 62 -2.04 19.80 -3.85
N PRO A 63 -1.67 18.60 -3.35
CA PRO A 63 -0.29 18.31 -2.99
C PRO A 63 0.66 18.42 -4.20
N GLU A 64 1.74 19.18 -4.02
CA GLU A 64 2.82 19.34 -5.00
C GLU A 64 3.56 18.02 -5.28
N THR A 65 3.40 17.03 -4.39
CA THR A 65 4.15 15.78 -4.33
C THR A 65 3.37 14.57 -4.86
N ASN A 66 2.39 14.80 -5.75
CA ASN A 66 1.50 13.76 -6.28
C ASN A 66 0.78 12.95 -5.17
N GLY A 67 0.45 13.61 -4.06
CA GLY A 67 -0.19 12.98 -2.90
C GLY A 67 0.75 12.28 -1.92
N ILE A 68 2.04 12.11 -2.24
CA ILE A 68 3.01 11.50 -1.32
C ILE A 68 3.26 12.39 -0.11
N GLN A 69 3.20 11.79 1.06
CA GLN A 69 3.47 12.39 2.35
C GLN A 69 4.55 11.60 3.07
N ARG A 70 5.25 12.26 4.00
CA ARG A 70 6.08 11.56 4.97
C ARG A 70 5.17 10.97 6.04
N ALA A 71 5.27 9.65 6.25
CA ALA A 71 4.48 8.96 7.26
C ALA A 71 5.16 9.11 8.64
N ASP A 72 4.36 9.39 9.67
CA ASP A 72 4.80 9.26 11.07
C ASP A 72 4.45 7.85 11.55
N LEU A 73 5.46 6.98 11.68
CA LEU A 73 5.25 5.59 12.08
C LEU A 73 4.60 5.46 13.47
N ARG A 74 4.73 6.48 14.34
CA ARG A 74 4.07 6.49 15.65
C ARG A 74 2.55 6.50 15.55
N ALA A 75 2.00 6.98 14.44
CA ALA A 75 0.56 6.93 14.18
C ALA A 75 0.02 5.48 14.07
N TYR A 76 0.92 4.50 13.87
CA TYR A 76 0.59 3.08 13.68
C TYR A 76 0.98 2.19 14.88
N GLU A 77 1.42 2.76 16.01
CA GLU A 77 1.87 2.00 17.19
C GLU A 77 0.72 1.38 17.99
N ASP A 78 -0.50 1.87 17.84
CA ASP A 78 -1.69 1.35 18.52
C ASP A 78 -2.11 0.00 17.91
N GLY A 79 -1.75 -1.09 18.59
CA GLY A 79 -2.09 -2.46 18.19
C GLY A 79 -3.58 -2.80 18.23
N GLU A 80 -4.40 -2.06 18.99
CA GLU A 80 -5.86 -2.22 18.94
C GLU A 80 -6.41 -1.58 17.67
N ARG A 81 -5.87 -0.43 17.26
CA ARG A 81 -6.28 0.25 16.03
C ARG A 81 -5.75 -0.43 14.77
N PHE A 82 -4.51 -0.92 14.80
CA PHE A 82 -3.81 -1.60 13.70
C PHE A 82 -3.35 -3.01 14.12
N PRO A 83 -4.30 -3.95 14.32
CA PRO A 83 -3.98 -5.31 14.80
C PRO A 83 -3.21 -6.17 13.78
N ASN A 84 -3.25 -5.82 12.50
CA ASN A 84 -2.56 -6.54 11.45
C ASN A 84 -1.38 -5.70 10.96
N VAL A 85 -0.19 -6.30 10.97
CA VAL A 85 1.04 -5.66 10.50
C VAL A 85 1.90 -6.65 9.73
N ALA A 86 2.50 -6.23 8.63
CA ALA A 86 3.55 -6.98 7.96
C ALA A 86 4.69 -6.07 7.52
N VAL A 87 5.93 -6.53 7.71
CA VAL A 87 7.12 -5.89 7.17
C VAL A 87 7.68 -6.78 6.08
N VAL A 88 7.77 -6.24 4.87
CA VAL A 88 8.28 -6.93 3.69
C VAL A 88 9.52 -6.21 3.20
N HIS A 89 10.63 -6.92 3.12
CA HIS A 89 11.89 -6.47 2.54
C HIS A 89 11.91 -6.81 1.05
N VAL A 90 12.13 -5.78 0.23
CA VAL A 90 12.29 -5.90 -1.22
C VAL A 90 13.77 -5.68 -1.53
N PRO A 91 14.45 -6.63 -2.20
CA PRO A 91 15.90 -6.59 -2.40
C PRO A 91 16.29 -5.62 -3.52
N LEU A 92 16.10 -4.33 -3.27
CA LEU A 92 16.41 -3.25 -4.19
C LEU A 92 17.47 -2.31 -3.64
N GLU A 93 18.22 -1.67 -4.53
CA GLU A 93 19.16 -0.62 -4.18
C GLU A 93 18.40 0.64 -3.78
N LEU A 94 18.63 1.12 -2.55
CA LEU A 94 17.89 2.26 -1.98
C LEU A 94 17.96 3.53 -2.83
N HIS A 95 19.08 3.77 -3.51
CA HIS A 95 19.24 4.95 -4.37
C HIS A 95 18.27 4.93 -5.57
N LYS A 96 17.99 3.76 -6.17
CA LYS A 96 17.02 3.61 -7.26
C LYS A 96 15.60 3.90 -6.78
N VAL A 97 15.24 3.38 -5.60
CA VAL A 97 13.94 3.61 -4.97
C VAL A 97 13.73 5.11 -4.69
N ARG A 98 14.75 5.80 -4.16
CA ARG A 98 14.67 7.25 -3.92
C ARG A 98 14.50 8.06 -5.20
N LEU A 99 15.27 7.75 -6.24
CA LEU A 99 15.13 8.41 -7.55
C LEU A 99 13.74 8.18 -8.15
N ALA A 100 13.22 6.96 -8.06
CA ALA A 100 11.87 6.61 -8.51
C ALA A 100 10.79 7.37 -7.70
N ARG A 101 10.91 7.44 -6.37
CA ARG A 101 10.03 8.21 -5.50
C ARG A 101 10.04 9.69 -5.86
N GLU A 102 11.20 10.30 -5.99
CA GLU A 102 11.32 11.73 -6.36
C GLU A 102 10.75 12.03 -7.75
N ARG A 103 10.81 11.07 -8.69
CA ARG A 103 10.15 11.20 -9.99
C ARG A 103 8.63 11.10 -9.85
N PHE A 104 8.14 10.11 -9.10
CA PHE A 104 6.71 9.96 -8.81
C PHE A 104 6.11 11.20 -8.16
N MET A 105 6.82 11.81 -7.21
CA MET A 105 6.38 13.04 -6.54
C MET A 105 6.17 14.20 -7.53
N ARG A 106 6.94 14.24 -8.62
CA ARG A 106 6.93 15.33 -9.61
C ARG A 106 6.08 15.04 -10.85
N GLN A 107 5.61 13.80 -11.03
CA GLN A 107 4.96 13.36 -12.26
C GLN A 107 3.64 12.66 -11.98
N ARG A 108 2.59 13.05 -12.72
CA ARG A 108 1.25 12.44 -12.61
C ARG A 108 0.85 11.58 -13.82
N ALA A 109 1.72 11.46 -14.82
CA ALA A 109 1.41 10.80 -16.09
C ALA A 109 1.20 9.28 -15.95
N VAL A 110 1.98 8.63 -15.07
CA VAL A 110 1.89 7.19 -14.83
C VAL A 110 0.69 6.88 -13.95
N VAL A 111 0.66 7.49 -12.76
CA VAL A 111 -0.45 7.46 -11.80
C VAL A 111 -0.64 8.87 -11.24
N ASP A 112 -1.86 9.38 -11.32
CA ASP A 112 -2.27 10.60 -10.62
C ASP A 112 -2.72 10.21 -9.21
N GLY A 113 -1.82 10.32 -8.24
CA GLY A 113 -2.09 9.98 -6.84
C GLY A 113 -3.13 10.90 -6.21
N VAL A 114 -3.20 12.16 -6.64
CA VAL A 114 -4.22 13.12 -6.18
C VAL A 114 -5.59 12.72 -6.75
N GLY A 115 -5.64 12.35 -8.03
CA GLY A 115 -6.84 11.79 -8.65
C GLY A 115 -7.34 10.55 -7.91
N LEU A 116 -6.45 9.59 -7.62
CA LEU A 116 -6.83 8.40 -6.84
C LEU A 116 -7.36 8.76 -5.43
N ILE A 117 -6.78 9.74 -4.74
CA ILE A 117 -7.34 10.21 -3.46
C ILE A 117 -8.78 10.68 -3.66
N THR A 118 -9.06 11.49 -4.68
CA THR A 118 -10.40 12.03 -4.91
C THR A 118 -11.42 10.97 -5.30
N GLU A 119 -11.01 9.90 -5.99
CA GLU A 119 -11.88 8.75 -6.29
C GLU A 119 -12.20 7.93 -5.03
N TRP A 120 -11.21 7.74 -4.16
CA TRP A 120 -11.38 6.90 -2.97
C TRP A 120 -12.10 7.59 -1.82
N LEU A 121 -11.97 8.92 -1.67
CA LEU A 121 -12.55 9.65 -0.54
C LEU A 121 -14.08 9.49 -0.42
N PRO A 122 -14.88 9.67 -1.49
CA PRO A 122 -16.32 9.45 -1.43
C PRO A 122 -16.69 8.04 -0.99
N TYR A 123 -15.99 7.02 -1.50
CA TYR A 123 -16.20 5.63 -1.12
C TYR A 123 -15.93 5.40 0.38
N VAL A 124 -14.77 5.83 0.87
CA VAL A 124 -14.41 5.60 2.29
C VAL A 124 -15.15 6.50 3.26
N TRP A 125 -15.70 7.64 2.82
CA TRP A 125 -16.60 8.47 3.61
C TRP A 125 -18.06 8.00 3.54
N GLY A 126 -18.40 7.15 2.57
CA GLY A 126 -19.77 6.65 2.40
C GLY A 126 -20.69 7.74 1.86
N THR A 127 -20.15 8.64 1.04
CA THR A 127 -20.88 9.71 0.38
C THR A 127 -21.02 9.41 -1.11
N GLY A 128 -22.15 9.84 -1.68
CA GLY A 128 -22.50 9.54 -3.08
C GLY A 128 -22.93 8.09 -3.32
N ARG A 129 -23.40 7.81 -4.55
CA ARG A 129 -23.70 6.45 -5.01
C ARG A 129 -22.44 5.78 -5.57
N ASN A 130 -21.35 5.80 -4.82
CA ASN A 130 -20.06 5.36 -5.35
C ASN A 130 -19.90 3.85 -5.28
N VAL A 131 -19.54 3.27 -6.43
CA VAL A 131 -19.12 1.89 -6.57
C VAL A 131 -17.72 1.75 -5.94
N ASN A 132 -17.33 0.53 -5.58
CA ASN A 132 -15.97 0.25 -5.13
C ASN A 132 -14.95 0.66 -6.22
N PRO A 133 -14.09 1.67 -6.00
CA PRO A 133 -13.18 2.17 -7.04
C PRO A 133 -12.23 1.10 -7.59
N LEU A 134 -11.90 0.11 -6.76
CA LEU A 134 -11.05 -1.00 -7.17
C LEU A 134 -11.67 -1.84 -8.30
N LEU A 135 -13.00 -1.97 -8.32
CA LEU A 135 -13.73 -2.68 -9.40
C LEU A 135 -13.74 -1.90 -10.71
N GLU A 136 -13.52 -0.58 -10.65
CA GLU A 136 -13.42 0.31 -11.80
C GLU A 136 -11.96 0.46 -12.28
N GLY A 137 -11.03 -0.30 -11.66
CA GLY A 137 -9.61 -0.27 -12.01
C GLY A 137 -8.83 0.83 -11.30
N HIS A 138 -9.41 1.52 -10.32
CA HIS A 138 -8.73 2.51 -9.49
C HIS A 138 -8.16 1.86 -8.23
N GLY A 139 -6.85 1.62 -8.26
CA GLY A 139 -6.08 1.04 -7.16
C GLY A 139 -6.05 1.93 -5.94
N LEU A 140 -5.77 1.34 -4.78
CA LEU A 140 -5.64 2.11 -3.54
C LEU A 140 -4.41 3.03 -3.67
N PRO A 141 -4.51 4.33 -3.30
CA PRO A 141 -3.44 5.30 -3.56
C PRO A 141 -2.08 4.88 -3.01
N CYS A 142 -2.05 4.32 -1.80
CA CYS A 142 -0.83 3.84 -1.17
C CYS A 142 -0.19 2.65 -1.90
N ALA A 143 -0.99 1.71 -2.38
CA ALA A 143 -0.51 0.54 -3.11
C ALA A 143 -0.06 0.89 -4.52
N ALA A 144 -0.85 1.70 -5.25
CA ALA A 144 -0.48 2.20 -6.57
C ALA A 144 0.84 3.00 -6.53
N MET A 145 1.04 3.83 -5.49
CA MET A 145 2.31 4.52 -5.26
C MET A 145 3.48 3.53 -5.12
N VAL A 146 3.35 2.55 -4.22
CA VAL A 146 4.41 1.57 -3.94
C VAL A 146 4.74 0.75 -5.19
N GLU A 147 3.72 0.26 -5.91
CA GLU A 147 3.87 -0.51 -7.14
C GLU A 147 4.67 0.25 -8.20
N VAL A 148 4.30 1.52 -8.46
CA VAL A 148 4.99 2.34 -9.47
C VAL A 148 6.42 2.65 -9.06
N ILE A 149 6.66 2.99 -7.78
CA ILE A 149 8.01 3.33 -7.30
C ILE A 149 8.93 2.11 -7.38
N LEU A 150 8.48 0.94 -6.93
CA LEU A 150 9.31 -0.26 -6.97
C LEU A 150 9.50 -0.78 -8.40
N GLY A 151 8.45 -0.73 -9.23
CA GLY A 151 8.54 -1.06 -10.65
C GLY A 151 9.56 -0.20 -11.39
N ALA A 152 9.55 1.12 -11.15
CA ALA A 152 10.53 2.04 -11.70
C ALA A 152 11.96 1.84 -11.12
N ALA A 153 12.08 1.22 -9.95
CA ALA A 153 13.36 0.81 -9.37
C ALA A 153 13.84 -0.57 -9.86
N GLY A 154 13.04 -1.28 -10.67
CA GLY A 154 13.36 -2.56 -11.27
C GLY A 154 12.76 -3.78 -10.57
N PHE A 155 11.74 -3.61 -9.72
CA PHE A 155 11.03 -4.71 -9.08
C PHE A 155 9.53 -4.59 -9.31
N GLU A 156 8.96 -5.50 -10.12
CA GLU A 156 7.52 -5.59 -10.33
C GLU A 156 6.89 -6.41 -9.20
N LEU A 157 5.99 -5.80 -8.41
CA LEU A 157 5.36 -6.47 -7.26
C LEU A 157 4.17 -7.31 -7.70
N THR A 158 3.35 -6.84 -8.64
CA THR A 158 2.12 -7.52 -9.08
C THR A 158 2.06 -7.66 -10.60
N PRO A 159 2.91 -8.51 -11.20
CA PRO A 159 2.85 -8.73 -12.65
C PRO A 159 1.51 -9.35 -13.02
N SER A 160 0.90 -8.82 -14.08
CA SER A 160 -0.49 -8.99 -14.55
C SER A 160 -1.53 -8.02 -13.97
N VAL A 161 -1.29 -7.38 -12.83
CA VAL A 161 -2.15 -6.29 -12.35
C VAL A 161 -1.54 -4.99 -12.83
N GLY A 162 -2.27 -4.25 -13.67
CA GLY A 162 -1.81 -2.92 -14.08
C GLY A 162 -1.59 -2.05 -12.83
N SER A 163 -0.46 -1.34 -12.74
CA SER A 163 -0.07 -0.61 -11.51
C SER A 163 -1.14 0.39 -11.01
N ARG A 164 -2.02 0.82 -11.92
CA ARG A 164 -3.18 1.67 -11.64
C ARG A 164 -4.27 1.00 -10.81
N SER A 165 -4.32 -0.33 -10.73
CA SER A 165 -5.35 -1.12 -10.04
C SER A 165 -4.78 -1.90 -8.84
N SER A 166 -3.57 -1.55 -8.39
CA SER A 166 -2.90 -2.24 -7.27
C SER A 166 -3.62 -2.00 -5.94
N SER A 167 -3.52 -2.98 -5.03
CA SER A 167 -4.09 -2.94 -3.69
C SER A 167 -3.14 -3.60 -2.68
N PRO A 168 -3.22 -3.24 -1.38
CA PRO A 168 -2.44 -3.91 -0.33
C PRO A 168 -2.60 -5.44 -0.33
N GLU A 169 -3.80 -5.94 -0.60
CA GLU A 169 -4.06 -7.37 -0.74
C GLU A 169 -3.32 -7.97 -1.94
N ALA A 170 -3.33 -7.32 -3.11
CA ALA A 170 -2.59 -7.80 -4.28
C ALA A 170 -1.08 -7.88 -4.00
N ILE A 171 -0.51 -6.83 -3.39
CA ILE A 171 0.90 -6.80 -2.96
C ILE A 171 1.20 -7.95 -2.00
N TRP A 172 0.29 -8.20 -1.04
CA TRP A 172 0.45 -9.29 -0.08
C TRP A 172 0.39 -10.67 -0.72
N GLN A 173 -0.58 -10.91 -1.61
CA GLN A 173 -0.70 -12.18 -2.32
C GLN A 173 0.56 -12.43 -3.15
N SER A 174 1.07 -11.44 -3.89
CA SER A 174 2.35 -11.56 -4.55
C SER A 174 3.47 -11.93 -3.57
N ALA A 175 3.62 -11.17 -2.47
CA ALA A 175 4.68 -11.43 -1.50
C ALA A 175 4.61 -12.82 -0.85
N ARG A 176 3.41 -13.39 -0.66
CA ARG A 176 3.22 -14.69 -0.04
C ARG A 176 3.50 -15.86 -0.98
N TRP A 177 3.09 -15.76 -2.24
CA TRP A 177 3.15 -16.87 -3.20
C TRP A 177 4.41 -16.87 -4.07
N TRP A 178 5.16 -15.77 -4.10
CA TRP A 178 6.28 -15.60 -5.04
C TRP A 178 7.67 -15.97 -4.50
N HIS A 179 7.76 -16.58 -3.31
CA HIS A 179 9.01 -17.21 -2.88
C HIS A 179 9.48 -18.25 -3.92
N ASP A 180 8.53 -18.98 -4.53
CA ASP A 180 8.84 -20.04 -5.48
C ASP A 180 9.06 -19.50 -6.91
N TYR A 181 8.37 -18.43 -7.31
CA TYR A 181 8.53 -17.84 -8.66
C TYR A 181 9.89 -17.14 -8.84
N HIS A 182 10.31 -16.31 -7.87
CA HIS A 182 11.63 -15.66 -7.88
C HIS A 182 12.79 -16.61 -7.56
N SER A 183 12.53 -17.89 -7.29
CA SER A 183 13.62 -18.88 -7.25
C SER A 183 14.09 -19.27 -8.66
N THR A 184 13.27 -18.98 -9.69
CA THR A 184 13.55 -19.32 -11.10
C THR A 184 14.16 -18.13 -11.87
N ASP A 185 13.75 -16.91 -11.55
CA ASP A 185 14.35 -15.67 -12.05
C ASP A 185 15.46 -15.21 -11.09
N ALA A 186 16.60 -14.74 -11.59
CA ALA A 186 17.81 -14.41 -10.81
C ALA A 186 17.69 -13.24 -9.80
N HIS A 187 16.49 -12.89 -9.34
CA HIS A 187 16.24 -11.86 -8.34
C HIS A 187 16.06 -12.50 -6.96
N PRO A 188 16.65 -11.93 -5.89
CA PRO A 188 16.46 -12.47 -4.55
C PRO A 188 14.96 -12.47 -4.17
N PRO A 189 14.48 -13.47 -3.41
CA PRO A 189 13.08 -13.52 -3.01
C PRO A 189 12.72 -12.39 -2.05
N LEU A 190 11.44 -12.02 -2.02
CA LEU A 190 10.88 -11.18 -0.98
C LEU A 190 11.00 -11.89 0.37
N THR A 191 11.43 -11.17 1.41
CA THR A 191 11.50 -11.69 2.78
C THR A 191 10.71 -10.80 3.72
N GLY A 192 10.25 -11.32 4.86
CA GLY A 192 9.44 -10.51 5.75
C GLY A 192 8.96 -11.22 7.01
N ARG A 193 8.21 -10.49 7.82
CA ARG A 193 7.48 -10.99 8.99
C ARG A 193 6.11 -10.34 9.05
N TYR A 194 5.11 -11.07 9.53
CA TYR A 194 3.77 -10.55 9.67
C TYR A 194 3.11 -11.04 10.95
N HIS A 195 2.13 -10.28 11.40
CA HIS A 195 1.20 -10.61 12.47
C HIS A 195 -0.20 -10.27 11.99
N THR A 196 -1.08 -11.28 11.96
CA THR A 196 -2.48 -11.14 11.56
C THR A 196 -3.35 -11.81 12.61
N SER A 197 -3.72 -11.08 13.66
CA SER A 197 -4.58 -11.57 14.74
C SER A 197 -6.06 -11.25 14.49
N HIS A 198 -6.36 -10.32 13.59
CA HIS A 198 -7.72 -9.82 13.38
C HIS A 198 -8.29 -10.12 11.99
N ASN A 199 -9.33 -10.94 11.99
CA ASN A 199 -10.17 -11.26 10.83
C ASN A 199 -11.48 -10.49 10.93
N LEU A 200 -11.93 -9.89 9.81
CA LEU A 200 -13.20 -9.17 9.78
C LEU A 200 -14.42 -10.10 9.73
N CYS A 201 -14.21 -11.34 9.28
CA CYS A 201 -15.17 -12.41 9.38
C CYS A 201 -14.44 -13.64 9.92
N THR A 202 -14.87 -14.15 11.08
CA THR A 202 -14.68 -15.57 11.40
C THR A 202 -15.81 -16.30 10.68
N ALA A 203 -15.47 -17.20 9.75
CA ALA A 203 -16.46 -18.16 9.26
C ALA A 203 -16.92 -18.99 10.47
N SER A 204 -18.17 -18.81 10.88
CA SER A 204 -18.86 -19.65 11.86
C SER A 204 -19.18 -21.00 11.26
#